data_AF-A0A399SVX6-F1
#
_entry.id   AF-A0A399SVX6-F1
#
_cell.length_a   1.000
_cell.length_b   1.000
_cell.length_c   1.000
_cell.angle_alpha   90.00
_cell.angle_beta   90.00
_cell.angle_gamma   90.00
#
_symmetry.space_group_name_H-M   'P 1'
#
loop_
_entity.id
_entity.type
_entity.pdbx_description
1 polymer ?
#
loop_
_entity_poly.entity_id
_entity_poly.type
_entity_poly.pdbx_seq_one_letter_code
_entity_poly.pdbx_strand_id
1 'polypeptide(L)' 'METTIKINTDSITPEFIEGIKKLFPHKTVEINIRCADSTEYILSNPEYARELQERIERYETKKKVISLKEDDLV' A
#
# COMPACT_ATOMS: atom_id res chain seq x y z
N MET A 1 -19.95 -5.66 14.58
CA MET A 1 -18.65 -6.12 14.05
C MET A 1 -18.45 -5.42 12.73
N GLU A 2 -17.38 -4.65 12.62
CA GLU A 2 -17.01 -3.95 11.38
C GLU A 2 -15.97 -4.81 10.65
N THR A 3 -16.16 -5.02 9.35
CA THR A 3 -15.23 -5.79 8.53
C THR A 3 -14.94 -5.00 7.27
N THR A 4 -13.69 -4.58 7.11
CA THR A 4 -13.22 -3.85 5.93
C THR A 4 -12.52 -4.82 4.99
N ILE A 5 -12.98 -4.89 3.74
CA ILE A 5 -12.37 -5.69 2.68
C ILE A 5 -11.80 -4.73 1.62
N LYS A 6 -10.49 -4.82 1.36
CA LYS A 6 -9.83 -4.07 0.28
C LYS A 6 -9.53 -5.03 -0.86
N ILE A 7 -10.11 -4.76 -2.02
CA ILE A 7 -9.98 -5.60 -3.22
C ILE A 7 -9.96 -4.71 -4.46
N ASN A 8 -9.22 -5.11 -5.48
CA ASN A 8 -9.26 -4.43 -6.77
C ASN A 8 -10.64 -4.66 -7.42
N THR A 9 -11.17 -3.65 -8.10
CA THR A 9 -12.44 -3.72 -8.83
C THR A 9 -12.50 -4.87 -9.83
N ASP A 10 -11.38 -5.21 -10.48
CA ASP A 10 -11.26 -6.30 -11.45
C ASP A 10 -11.50 -7.68 -10.82
N SER A 11 -11.38 -7.78 -9.49
CA SER A 11 -11.61 -9.01 -8.73
C SER A 11 -13.00 -9.06 -8.07
N ILE A 12 -13.85 -8.04 -8.26
CA ILE A 12 -15.23 -8.05 -7.76
C ILE A 12 -16.11 -8.79 -8.76
N THR A 13 -16.34 -10.08 -8.50
CA THR A 13 -17.20 -10.92 -9.32
C THR A 13 -18.59 -11.11 -8.68
N PRO A 14 -19.61 -11.56 -9.45
CA PRO A 14 -20.92 -11.90 -8.88
C PRO A 14 -20.84 -12.93 -7.75
N GLU A 15 -19.95 -13.91 -7.85
CA GLU A 15 -19.75 -14.94 -6.84
C GLU A 15 -19.20 -14.35 -5.53
N PHE A 16 -18.33 -13.35 -5.63
CA PHE A 16 -17.84 -12.62 -4.46
C PHE A 16 -18.99 -11.91 -3.73
N ILE A 17 -19.88 -11.23 -4.47
CA ILE A 17 -21.04 -10.55 -3.89
C ILE A 17 -21.99 -11.56 -3.22
N GLU A 18 -22.26 -12.70 -3.84
CA GLU A 18 -23.06 -13.76 -3.25
C GLU A 18 -22.39 -14.35 -1.99
N GLY A 19 -21.06 -14.47 -1.97
CA GLY A 19 -20.30 -14.83 -0.79
C GLY A 19 -20.51 -13.86 0.37
N ILE A 20 -20.42 -12.55 0.11
CA ILE A 20 -20.65 -11.50 1.13
C ILE A 20 -22.06 -11.60 1.70
N LYS A 21 -23.08 -11.79 0.88
CA LYS A 21 -24.48 -11.96 1.35
C LYS A 21 -24.64 -13.16 2.28
N LYS A 22 -23.97 -14.27 1.99
CA LYS A 22 -24.01 -15.49 2.81
C LYS A 22 -23.27 -15.33 4.13
N LEU A 23 -22.11 -14.67 4.11
CA LEU A 23 -21.28 -14.46 5.30
C LEU A 23 -21.88 -13.43 6.26
N PHE A 24 -22.56 -12.40 5.72
CA PHE A 24 -23.12 -11.29 6.49
C PHE A 24 -24.62 -11.10 6.24
N PRO A 25 -25.46 -12.08 6.61
CA PRO A 25 -26.90 -11.99 6.38
C PRO A 25 -27.52 -10.84 7.18
N HIS A 26 -28.46 -10.12 6.55
CA HIS A 26 -29.20 -9.00 7.13
C HIS A 26 -28.32 -7.83 7.61
N LYS A 27 -27.12 -7.66 7.04
CA LYS A 27 -26.24 -6.52 7.31
C LYS A 27 -26.29 -5.51 6.17
N THR A 28 -26.15 -4.24 6.52
CA THR A 28 -25.92 -3.16 5.55
C THR A 28 -24.46 -3.19 5.13
N VAL A 29 -24.21 -3.10 3.82
CA VAL A 29 -22.86 -3.04 3.25
C VAL A 29 -22.60 -1.64 2.73
N GLU A 30 -21.46 -1.06 3.11
CA GLU A 30 -20.96 0.19 2.54
C GLU A 30 -19.78 -0.12 1.61
N ILE A 31 -19.79 0.45 0.39
CA ILE A 31 -18.73 0.28 -0.60
C ILE A 31 -18.01 1.61 -0.78
N ASN A 32 -16.72 1.65 -0.45
CA ASN A 32 -15.88 2.83 -0.62
C ASN A 32 -14.89 2.60 -1.77
N ILE A 33 -15.08 3.31 -2.88
CA ILE A 33 -14.21 3.22 -4.06
C ILE A 33 -13.12 4.28 -3.91
N ARG A 34 -11.84 3.86 -3.99
CA ARG A 34 -10.67 4.74 -3.94
C ARG A 34 -9.78 4.43 -5.14
N CYS A 35 -9.05 5.42 -5.64
CA CYS A 35 -7.99 5.17 -6.60
C CYS A 35 -6.96 4.24 -5.97
N ALA A 36 -6.64 3.14 -6.67
CA ALA A 36 -5.66 2.16 -6.21
C ALA A 36 -4.24 2.77 -6.17
N ASP A 37 -3.98 3.75 -7.04
CA ASP A 37 -2.67 4.36 -7.15
C ASP A 37 -2.45 5.40 -6.04
N SER A 38 -1.96 4.91 -4.91
CA SER A 38 -1.50 5.77 -3.82
C SER A 38 -0.32 6.64 -4.26
N THR A 39 0.37 6.30 -5.35
CA THR A 39 1.45 7.10 -5.93
C THR A 39 0.93 8.42 -6.44
N GLU A 40 -0.17 8.41 -7.19
CA GLU A 40 -0.76 9.64 -7.72
C GLU A 40 -1.25 10.55 -6.58
N TYR A 41 -1.83 9.96 -5.52
CA TYR A 41 -2.20 10.70 -4.31
C TYR A 41 -0.97 11.29 -3.58
N ILE A 42 0.08 10.50 -3.37
CA ILE A 42 1.30 10.96 -2.69
C ILE A 42 2.02 12.03 -3.52
N LEU A 43 2.06 11.89 -4.85
CA LEU A 43 2.65 12.86 -5.77
C LEU A 43 1.80 14.11 -5.94
N SER A 44 0.47 14.02 -5.75
CA SER A 44 -0.43 15.17 -5.82
C SER A 44 -0.20 16.18 -4.68
N ASN A 45 0.40 15.75 -3.57
CA ASN A 45 0.76 16.62 -2.46
C ASN A 45 2.27 16.92 -2.47
N PRO A 46 2.70 18.16 -2.74
CA PRO A 46 4.11 18.51 -2.87
C PRO A 46 4.91 18.29 -1.58
N GLU A 47 4.30 18.39 -0.40
CA GLU A 47 4.99 18.12 0.87
C GLU A 47 5.26 16.62 1.07
N TYR A 48 4.29 15.76 0.74
CA TYR A 48 4.47 14.30 0.82
C TYR A 48 5.46 13.80 -0.23
N ALA A 49 5.44 14.37 -1.44
CA ALA A 49 6.41 14.06 -2.48
C ALA A 49 7.85 14.39 -2.02
N ARG A 50 8.06 15.58 -1.43
CA ARG A 50 9.38 15.99 -0.92
C ARG A 50 9.88 15.09 0.20
N GLU A 51 9.04 14.79 1.19
CA GLU A 51 9.42 13.92 2.30
C GLU A 51 9.75 12.50 1.83
N LEU A 52 8.97 11.96 0.88
CA LEU A 52 9.24 10.65 0.31
C LEU A 52 10.58 10.62 -0.43
N GLN A 53 10.87 11.65 -1.22
CA GLN A 53 12.13 11.76 -1.96
C GLN A 53 13.35 11.82 -1.02
N GLU A 54 13.29 12.63 0.05
CA GLU A 54 14.34 12.68 1.07
C GLU A 54 14.57 11.33 1.78
N ARG A 55 13.52 10.53 1.96
CA ARG A 55 13.63 9.19 2.56
C ARG A 55 14.25 8.19 1.59
N ILE A 56 13.89 8.25 0.31
CA ILE A 56 14.48 7.41 -0.75
C ILE A 56 15.98 7.71 -0.87
N GLU A 57 16.37 8.97 -0.94
CA GLU A 57 17.78 9.38 -1.04
C GLU A 57 18.60 8.92 0.17
N ARG A 58 18.06 9.06 1.39
CA ARG A 58 18.70 8.55 2.61
C ARG A 58 18.87 7.03 2.60
N TYR A 59 17.86 6.30 2.12
CA TYR A 59 17.90 4.85 2.03
C TYR A 59 18.95 4.37 1.01
N GLU A 60 18.99 4.97 -0.18
CA GLU A 60 19.98 4.66 -1.22
C GLU A 60 21.40 5.05 -0.80
N THR A 61 21.57 6.15 -0.08
CA THR A 61 22.86 6.53 0.50
C THR A 61 23.32 5.52 1.57
N LYS A 62 22.39 5.01 2.39
CA LYS A 62 22.70 3.98 3.39
C LYS A 62 22.96 2.59 2.80
N LYS A 63 22.50 2.30 1.57
CA LYS A 63 22.91 1.10 0.83
C LYS A 63 24.35 1.18 0.32
N LYS A 64 24.92 2.37 0.17
CA LYS A 64 26.33 2.60 -0.17
C LYS A 64 27.25 2.53 1.05
N VAL A 65 26.94 1.70 2.04
CA VAL A 65 27.92 1.37 3.09
C VAL A 65 28.93 0.36 2.55
N ILE A 66 30.19 0.63 2.85
CA ILE A 66 31.36 -0.12 2.38
C ILE A 66 31.26 -1.54 2.93
N SER A 67 31.16 -2.54 2.04
CA SER A 67 31.34 -3.94 2.39
C SER A 67 32.81 -4.17 2.70
N LEU A 68 33.23 -3.91 3.94
CA LEU A 68 34.56 -4.30 4.39
C LEU A 68 34.61 -5.82 4.46
N LYS A 69 35.55 -6.42 3.72
CA LYS A 69 35.94 -7.82 3.96
C LYS A 69 36.79 -7.82 5.23
N GLU A 70 36.78 -8.94 5.95
CA GLU A 70 37.51 -9.09 7.22
C GLU A 70 39.02 -8.76 7.09
N ASP A 71 39.59 -8.89 5.89
CA ASP A 71 40.98 -8.52 5.55
C ASP A 71 41.30 -7.01 5.56
N ASP A 72 40.30 -6.12 5.51
CA ASP A 72 40.52 -4.66 5.45
C ASP A 72 40.51 -3.97 6.84
N LEU A 73 40.26 -4.74 7.91
CA LEU A 73 40.35 -4.27 9.29
C LEU A 73 41.70 -4.71 9.89
N VAL A 74 42.78 -4.01 9.52
CA VAL A 74 44.11 -4.15 10.13
C VAL A 74 44.29 -3.16 11.28
#